data_AF-Q0FJC7-F1
#
_entry.id   AF-Q0FJC7-F1
#
_cell.length_a   1.000
_cell.length_b   1.000
_cell.length_c   1.000
_cell.angle_alpha   90.00
_cell.angle_beta   90.00
_cell.angle_gamma   90.00
#
_symmetry.space_group_name_H-M   'P 1'
#
loop_
_entity.id
_entity.type
_entity.pdbx_description
1 polymer ?
#
loop_
_entity_poly.entity_id
_entity_poly.type
_entity_poly.pdbx_seq_one_letter_code
_entity_poly.pdbx_strand_id
1 'polypeptide(L)'
;MRKSRFTEAQIIGMIKEQEAGMPAAEVCRRHGLSTATFYKLKAKYGGMEVSEAARLKALEDENAKLKRLLADTMLDNVVLKDLLGKN
;
A
#
# COMPACT_ATOMS: atom_id res chain seq x y z
N MET A 1 3.30 -1.50 -8.69
CA MET A 1 3.12 -0.06 -9.00
C MET A 1 4.38 0.69 -8.61
N ARG A 2 4.83 1.68 -9.39
CA ARG A 2 5.89 2.59 -8.92
C ARG A 2 5.43 3.27 -7.63
N LYS A 3 6.36 3.53 -6.71
CA LYS A 3 6.09 4.24 -5.46
C LYS A 3 5.45 5.60 -5.81
N SER A 4 4.31 5.90 -5.18
CA SER A 4 3.67 7.21 -5.35
C SER A 4 4.62 8.32 -4.91
N ARG A 5 4.61 9.45 -5.61
CA ARG A 5 5.30 10.68 -5.19
C ARG A 5 4.70 11.24 -3.89
N PHE A 6 3.42 10.96 -3.64
CA PHE A 6 2.69 11.44 -2.48
C PHE A 6 2.65 10.36 -1.39
N THR A 7 2.76 10.79 -0.13
CA THR A 7 2.50 9.94 1.03
C THR A 7 1.02 9.61 1.14
N GLU A 8 0.68 8.54 1.85
CA GLU A 8 -0.73 8.17 2.11
C GLU A 8 -1.50 9.30 2.80
N ALA A 9 -0.88 9.97 3.76
CA ALA A 9 -1.47 11.12 4.44
C ALA A 9 -1.74 12.29 3.47
N GLN A 10 -0.81 12.59 2.55
CA GLN A 10 -1.03 13.61 1.51
C GLN A 10 -2.17 13.23 0.57
N ILE A 11 -2.24 11.95 0.18
CA ILE A 11 -3.31 11.45 -0.68
C ILE A 11 -4.67 11.60 -0.02
N ILE A 12 -4.79 11.18 1.24
CA ILE A 12 -6.04 11.30 2.02
C ILE A 12 -6.40 12.78 2.20
N GLY A 13 -5.43 13.65 2.48
CA GLY A 13 -5.64 15.10 2.54
C GLY A 13 -6.25 15.67 1.26
N MET A 14 -5.69 15.33 0.10
CA MET A 14 -6.23 15.76 -1.20
C MET A 14 -7.65 15.25 -1.45
N ILE A 15 -7.96 14.02 -1.03
CA ILE A 15 -9.32 13.46 -1.17
C ILE A 15 -10.30 14.23 -0.25
N LYS A 16 -9.91 14.51 1.00
CA LYS A 16 -10.72 15.27 1.95
C LYS A 16 -10.98 16.71 1.49
N GLU A 17 -10.02 17.36 0.84
CA GLU A 17 -10.24 18.68 0.23
C GLU A 17 -11.36 18.65 -0.81
N GLN A 18 -11.39 17.60 -1.64
CA GLN A 18 -12.45 17.41 -2.63
C GLN A 18 -13.80 17.09 -1.96
N GLU A 19 -13.79 16.23 -0.95
CA GLU A 19 -14.99 15.86 -0.18
C GLU A 19 -15.57 17.06 0.62
N ALA A 20 -14.72 18.00 1.02
CA ALA A 20 -15.11 19.28 1.61
C ALA A 20 -15.68 20.30 0.60
N GLY A 21 -15.82 19.91 -0.67
CA GLY A 21 -16.50 20.70 -1.70
C GLY A 21 -15.57 21.36 -2.72
N MET A 22 -14.25 21.19 -2.63
CA MET A 22 -13.34 21.70 -3.66
C MET A 22 -13.51 20.90 -4.97
N PRO A 23 -13.60 21.55 -6.15
CA PRO A 23 -13.65 20.83 -7.42
C PRO A 23 -12.40 19.97 -7.62
N ALA A 24 -12.58 18.73 -8.08
CA ALA A 24 -11.45 17.81 -8.30
C ALA A 24 -10.38 18.39 -9.23
N ALA A 25 -10.77 19.18 -10.24
CA ALA A 25 -9.84 19.87 -11.13
C ALA A 25 -8.95 20.90 -10.41
N GLU A 26 -9.49 21.57 -9.38
CA GLU A 26 -8.76 22.55 -8.57
C GLU A 26 -7.74 21.84 -7.67
N VAL A 27 -8.15 20.77 -6.99
CA VAL A 27 -7.25 19.90 -6.20
C VAL A 27 -6.11 19.38 -7.08
N CYS A 28 -6.45 18.90 -8.29
CA CYS A 28 -5.48 18.42 -9.26
C CYS A 28 -4.44 19.47 -9.66
N ARG A 29 -4.89 20.70 -9.96
CA ARG A 29 -4.00 21.82 -10.28
C ARG A 29 -3.10 22.20 -9.12
N ARG A 30 -3.66 22.33 -7.92
CA ARG A 30 -2.93 22.77 -6.72
C ARG A 30 -1.80 21.81 -6.33
N HIS A 31 -2.05 20.51 -6.44
CA HIS A 31 -1.09 19.48 -6.03
C HIS A 31 -0.28 18.91 -7.20
N GLY A 32 -0.49 19.41 -8.42
CA GLY A 32 0.24 18.98 -9.60
C GLY A 32 0.02 17.51 -9.96
N LEU A 33 -1.23 17.03 -9.85
CA LEU A 33 -1.61 15.69 -10.27
C LEU A 33 -2.62 15.71 -11.40
N SER A 34 -2.61 14.65 -12.22
CA SER A 34 -3.65 14.47 -13.22
C SER A 34 -4.96 14.03 -12.58
N THR A 35 -6.09 14.41 -13.17
CA THR A 35 -7.43 13.97 -12.76
C THR A 35 -7.55 12.44 -12.74
N ALA A 36 -6.95 11.76 -13.72
CA ALA A 36 -6.94 10.30 -13.77
C ALA A 36 -6.17 9.68 -12.58
N THR A 37 -5.05 10.28 -12.19
CA THR A 37 -4.30 9.87 -10.99
C THR A 37 -5.12 10.12 -9.73
N PHE A 38 -5.82 11.26 -9.64
CA PHE A 38 -6.66 11.60 -8.49
C PHE A 38 -7.72 10.52 -8.25
N TYR A 39 -8.48 10.14 -9.28
CA TYR A 39 -9.53 9.14 -9.12
C TYR A 39 -8.98 7.72 -8.84
N LYS A 40 -7.81 7.36 -9.37
CA LYS A 40 -7.13 6.11 -8.98
C LYS A 40 -6.76 6.11 -7.49
N LEU A 41 -6.28 7.23 -6.98
CA LEU A 41 -5.96 7.39 -5.56
C LEU A 41 -7.22 7.40 -4.70
N LYS A 42 -8.29 8.10 -5.14
CA LYS A 42 -9.59 8.13 -4.47
C LYS A 42 -10.23 6.73 -4.42
N ALA A 43 -10.12 5.93 -5.46
CA ALA A 43 -10.61 4.55 -5.44
C ALA A 43 -9.85 3.66 -4.42
N LYS A 44 -8.57 3.95 -4.17
CA LYS A 44 -7.75 3.17 -3.23
C LYS A 44 -7.84 3.67 -1.78
N TYR A 45 -7.93 4.98 -1.56
CA TYR A 45 -7.79 5.62 -0.25
C TYR A 45 -9.02 6.45 0.17
N GLY A 46 -10.03 6.55 -0.68
CA GLY A 46 -11.26 7.29 -0.36
C GLY A 46 -12.01 6.65 0.80
N GLY A 47 -12.52 7.49 1.70
CA GLY A 47 -13.17 7.04 2.94
C GLY A 47 -12.24 6.44 4.00
N MET A 48 -10.91 6.44 3.79
CA MET A 48 -9.94 6.02 4.80
C MET A 48 -9.44 7.20 5.62
N GLU A 49 -9.32 7.01 6.93
CA GLU A 49 -8.56 7.89 7.80
C GLU A 49 -7.05 7.64 7.70
N VAL A 50 -6.25 8.66 8.03
CA VAL A 50 -4.78 8.57 7.98
C VAL A 50 -4.26 7.46 8.90
N SER A 51 -4.90 7.27 10.06
CA SER A 51 -4.60 6.20 11.00
C SER A 51 -4.88 4.81 10.42
N GLU A 52 -5.95 4.66 9.64
CA GLU A 52 -6.30 3.42 8.97
C GLU A 52 -5.30 3.08 7.86
N ALA A 53 -4.90 4.07 7.06
CA ALA A 53 -3.88 3.87 6.04
C ALA A 53 -2.51 3.50 6.63
N ALA A 54 -2.11 4.14 7.73
CA ALA A 54 -0.88 3.79 8.44
C ALA A 54 -0.92 2.36 8.99
N ARG A 55 -2.06 1.94 9.58
CA ARG A 55 -2.27 0.57 10.07
C ARG A 55 -2.25 -0.44 8.93
N LEU A 56 -2.88 -0.14 7.81
CA LEU A 56 -2.89 -0.99 6.63
C LEU A 56 -1.46 -1.23 6.12
N LYS A 57 -0.65 -0.18 6.00
CA LYS A 57 0.75 -0.28 5.59
C LYS A 57 1.56 -1.19 6.52
N ALA A 58 1.42 -1.01 7.83
CA ALA A 58 2.12 -1.83 8.81
C ALA A 58 1.75 -3.32 8.70
N LEU A 59 0.47 -3.62 8.45
CA LEU A 59 0.00 -4.99 8.22
C LEU A 59 0.52 -5.57 6.90
N GLU A 60 0.57 -4.77 5.83
CA GLU A 60 1.16 -5.20 4.54
C GLU A 60 2.65 -5.53 4.68
N ASP A 61 3.40 -4.69 5.40
CA ASP A 61 4.84 -4.87 5.64
C ASP A 61 5.11 -6.12 6.49
N GLU A 62 4.36 -6.34 7.57
CA GLU A 62 4.51 -7.52 8.41
C GLU A 62 4.09 -8.80 7.65
N ASN A 63 3.02 -8.76 6.85
CA ASN A 63 2.61 -9.89 6.03
C ASN A 63 3.70 -10.26 4.99
N ALA A 64 4.33 -9.26 4.36
CA ALA A 64 5.43 -9.49 3.44
C ALA A 64 6.64 -10.14 4.13
N LYS A 65 6.97 -9.70 5.35
CA LYS A 65 8.03 -10.28 6.17
C LYS A 65 7.70 -11.72 6.58
N LEU A 66 6.49 -11.99 7.07
CA LEU A 66 6.04 -13.31 7.46
C LEU A 66 6.06 -14.30 6.29
N LYS A 67 5.62 -13.86 5.09
CA LYS A 67 5.69 -14.69 3.87
C LYS A 67 7.12 -15.07 3.50
N ARG A 68 8.08 -14.15 3.67
CA ARG A 68 9.51 -14.44 3.42
C ARG A 68 10.04 -15.47 4.41
N LEU A 69 9.84 -15.24 5.71
CA LEU A 69 10.28 -16.17 6.75
C LEU A 69 9.67 -17.56 6.57
N LEU A 70 8.40 -17.64 6.19
CA LEU A 70 7.73 -18.90 5.88
C LEU A 70 8.38 -19.60 4.69
N ALA A 71 8.63 -18.88 3.59
CA ALA A 71 9.28 -19.45 2.42
C ALA A 71 10.68 -19.99 2.73
N ASP A 72 11.48 -19.23 3.48
CA ASP A 72 12.83 -19.65 3.90
C ASP A 72 12.76 -20.92 4.76
N THR A 73 11.86 -20.94 5.76
CA THR A 73 11.66 -22.10 6.63
C THR A 73 11.18 -23.34 5.86
N MET A 74 10.28 -23.15 4.90
CA MET A 74 9.79 -24.23 4.05
C MET A 74 10.90 -24.81 3.17
N LEU A 75 11.78 -23.96 2.63
CA LEU A 75 12.93 -24.39 1.84
C LEU A 75 13.90 -25.21 2.71
N ASP A 76 14.25 -24.72 3.90
CA ASP A 76 15.09 -25.45 4.84
C ASP A 76 14.49 -26.82 5.20
N ASN A 77 13.17 -26.88 5.42
CA ASN A 77 12.48 -28.13 5.72
C ASN A 77 12.59 -29.15 4.58
N VAL A 78 12.48 -28.70 3.33
CA VAL A 78 12.64 -29.56 2.15
C VAL A 78 14.07 -30.10 2.07
N VAL A 79 15.08 -29.25 2.25
CA VAL A 79 16.49 -29.66 2.22
C VAL A 79 16.79 -30.69 3.32
N LEU A 80 16.31 -30.44 4.55
CA LEU A 80 16.51 -31.37 5.66
C LEU A 80 15.87 -32.74 5.41
N LYS A 81 14.66 -32.77 4.84
CA LYS A 81 13.97 -34.01 4.47
C LYS A 81 14.69 -34.77 3.35
N ASP A 82 15.19 -34.09 2.34
CA ASP A 82 15.95 -34.71 1.24
C ASP A 82 17.25 -35.35 1.74
N LEU A 83 17.95 -34.69 2.68
CA LEU A 83 19.15 -35.24 3.30
C LEU A 83 18.84 -36.48 4.17
N LEU A 84 17.73 -36.48 4.91
CA LEU A 84 17.32 -37.61 5.76
C LEU A 84 16.79 -38.81 4.95
N GLY A 85 16.23 -38.58 3.77
CA GLY A 85 15.71 -39.63 2.88
C GLY A 85 16.74 -40.31 1.98
N LYS A 86 18.02 -39.89 2.03
CA LYS A 86 19.13 -40.41 1.20
C LYS A 86 19.89 -41.59 1.83
N ASN A 87 19.33 -42.28 2.82
CA ASN A 87 19.87 -43.53 3.39
C ASN A 87 19.04 -44.74 2.99
#